data_AF-A0AAW0QCP4-F1
#
_entry.id   AF-A0AAW0QCP4-F1
#
_cell.length_a   1.000
_cell.length_b   1.000
_cell.length_c   1.000
_cell.angle_alpha   90.00
_cell.angle_beta   90.00
_cell.angle_gamma   90.00
#
_symmetry.space_group_name_H-M   'P 1'
#
loop_
_entity.id
_entity.type
_entity.pdbx_description
1 polymer ?
#
loop_
_entity_poly.entity_id
_entity_poly.type
_entity_poly.pdbx_seq_one_letter_code
_entity_poly.pdbx_strand_id
1 'polypeptide(L)'
;MALLPLPWGGAWRRFGTILLVSVVAVVLYAYIDMSYSLPWNPDRPSLPMFPATPLAKACDGVAPLGAADSAAAIPNLVHYIWLLADPAVLSLDFKVFVSVYSAHLLFRPDKIYFHTDASPELWARTKTSGSDWSRRILNLPNVEPIYIDNPRLTTQGVEIDTFGAKSDFVRAYALRDRGGIYLDVDAVPLRDVAPLRRSGFANVVGGATALAPRHTGYVNTGVWLSRPGSNLATIFAEAMDAFYNGVWAISVGILTDLAYRLHAVPGEVLIMNPRAFAPASFELADMKRLFQPHGDTAPLRNGEDAEDRLLPEELGTTCADALAWLRQRNHAAVDSWDMDFSATYVLHAFDDDAAKVGGGWDGKITLPYVLARRSNYARAVYPAIRHAIKAGVIPVEETT
;
A
#
# COMPACT_ATOMS: atom_id res chain seq x y z
N MET A 1 -27.98 -82.98 -6.33
CA MET A 1 -28.59 -81.65 -6.32
C MET A 1 -27.76 -80.78 -5.37
N ALA A 2 -26.77 -80.06 -5.90
CA ALA A 2 -25.89 -79.20 -5.12
C ALA A 2 -26.08 -77.76 -5.64
N LEU A 3 -26.70 -76.91 -4.83
CA LEU A 3 -26.89 -75.49 -5.12
C LEU A 3 -25.57 -74.77 -4.88
N LEU A 4 -24.97 -74.26 -5.95
CA LEU A 4 -23.80 -73.37 -5.88
C LEU A 4 -24.23 -72.02 -5.28
N PRO A 5 -23.48 -71.47 -4.31
CA PRO A 5 -23.77 -70.16 -3.75
C PRO A 5 -23.44 -69.07 -4.77
N LEU A 6 -24.43 -68.25 -5.10
CA LEU A 6 -24.28 -67.09 -5.97
C LEU A 6 -23.39 -66.02 -5.28
N PRO A 7 -22.37 -65.47 -5.97
CA PRO A 7 -21.42 -64.52 -5.39
C PRO A 7 -21.99 -63.09 -5.42
N TRP A 8 -23.16 -62.88 -4.81
CA TRP A 8 -23.89 -61.60 -4.92
C TRP A 8 -23.59 -60.63 -3.76
N GLY A 9 -22.87 -61.06 -2.71
CA GLY A 9 -22.60 -60.23 -1.53
C GLY A 9 -21.57 -59.10 -1.73
N GLY A 10 -20.67 -59.22 -2.71
CA GLY A 10 -19.58 -58.26 -2.92
C GLY A 10 -19.98 -57.02 -3.71
N ALA A 11 -20.89 -57.16 -4.69
CA ALA A 11 -21.31 -56.06 -5.56
C ALA A 11 -22.17 -55.03 -4.81
N TRP A 12 -23.12 -55.47 -3.99
CA TRP A 12 -23.98 -54.59 -3.20
C TRP A 12 -23.21 -53.74 -2.18
N ARG A 13 -22.15 -54.29 -1.58
CA ARG A 13 -21.27 -53.51 -0.69
C ARG A 13 -20.53 -52.41 -1.45
N ARG A 14 -20.05 -52.70 -2.67
CA ARG A 14 -19.37 -51.70 -3.51
C ARG A 14 -20.33 -50.59 -3.97
N PHE A 15 -21.54 -50.93 -4.40
CA PHE A 15 -22.56 -49.95 -4.76
C PHE A 15 -22.99 -49.09 -3.57
N GLY A 16 -23.18 -49.70 -2.40
CA GLY A 16 -23.49 -48.97 -1.16
C GLY A 16 -22.40 -47.99 -0.76
N THR A 17 -21.12 -48.38 -0.88
CA THR A 17 -19.98 -47.49 -0.59
C THR A 17 -19.90 -46.33 -1.59
N ILE A 18 -20.07 -46.59 -2.89
CA ILE A 18 -20.05 -45.53 -3.92
C ILE A 18 -21.19 -44.54 -3.69
N LEU A 19 -22.41 -45.03 -3.42
CA LEU A 19 -23.57 -44.18 -3.15
C LEU A 19 -23.35 -43.33 -1.89
N LEU A 20 -22.81 -43.91 -0.81
CA LEU A 20 -22.52 -43.19 0.42
C LEU A 20 -21.47 -42.09 0.19
N VAL A 21 -20.38 -42.38 -0.52
CA VAL A 21 -19.34 -41.39 -0.84
C VAL A 21 -19.92 -40.25 -1.69
N SER A 22 -20.74 -40.57 -2.70
CA SER A 22 -21.39 -39.54 -3.53
C SER A 22 -22.35 -38.66 -2.73
N VAL A 23 -23.17 -39.25 -1.85
CA VAL A 23 -24.08 -38.48 -0.99
C VAL A 23 -23.29 -37.59 -0.02
N VAL A 24 -22.25 -38.11 0.62
CA VAL A 24 -21.38 -37.34 1.51
C VAL A 24 -20.71 -36.19 0.74
N ALA A 25 -20.20 -36.44 -0.47
CA ALA A 25 -19.60 -35.41 -1.31
C ALA A 25 -20.61 -34.31 -1.72
N VAL A 26 -21.84 -34.68 -2.08
CA VAL A 26 -22.90 -33.71 -2.42
C VAL A 26 -23.33 -32.91 -1.20
N VAL A 27 -23.46 -33.53 -0.03
CA VAL A 27 -23.80 -32.84 1.22
C VAL A 27 -22.68 -31.91 1.65
N LEU A 28 -21.41 -32.32 1.56
CA LEU A 28 -20.25 -31.47 1.81
C LEU A 28 -20.19 -30.30 0.83
N TYR A 29 -20.38 -30.57 -0.47
CA TYR A 29 -20.43 -29.53 -1.49
C TYR A 29 -21.57 -28.54 -1.20
N ALA A 30 -22.78 -29.02 -0.94
CA ALA A 30 -23.92 -28.17 -0.63
C ALA A 30 -23.73 -27.40 0.70
N TYR A 31 -23.10 -28.00 1.71
CA TYR A 31 -22.79 -27.32 2.96
C TYR A 31 -21.75 -26.20 2.77
N ILE A 32 -20.71 -26.45 1.99
CA ILE A 32 -19.70 -25.46 1.62
C ILE A 32 -20.31 -24.37 0.73
N ASP A 33 -21.06 -24.73 -0.30
CA ASP A 33 -21.68 -23.80 -1.23
C ASP A 33 -22.77 -22.96 -0.56
N MET A 34 -23.61 -23.57 0.29
CA MET A 34 -24.59 -22.85 1.10
C MET A 34 -23.92 -21.94 2.13
N SER A 35 -22.81 -22.36 2.77
CA SER A 35 -22.12 -21.48 3.69
C SER A 35 -21.61 -20.23 2.96
N TYR A 36 -21.10 -20.32 1.73
CA TYR A 36 -20.78 -19.15 0.89
C TYR A 36 -22.01 -18.41 0.32
N SER A 37 -23.13 -19.10 0.13
CA SER A 37 -24.34 -18.56 -0.49
C SER A 37 -25.35 -17.92 0.48
N LEU A 38 -25.17 -18.08 1.79
CA LEU A 38 -26.04 -17.49 2.79
C LEU A 38 -25.75 -15.98 2.98
N PRO A 39 -26.78 -15.11 3.06
CA PRO A 39 -26.61 -13.66 3.22
C PRO A 39 -25.87 -13.24 4.50
N TRP A 40 -25.87 -14.10 5.51
CA TRP A 40 -25.29 -13.87 6.84
C TRP A 40 -23.86 -14.44 6.98
N ASN A 41 -23.26 -14.97 5.91
CA ASN A 41 -21.89 -15.43 5.98
C ASN A 41 -20.96 -14.23 6.24
N PRO A 42 -20.25 -14.18 7.39
CA PRO A 42 -19.32 -13.10 7.70
C PRO A 42 -18.14 -13.00 6.71
N ASP A 43 -17.90 -14.05 5.91
CA ASP A 43 -16.86 -14.09 4.89
C ASP A 43 -17.34 -13.63 3.51
N ARG A 44 -18.60 -13.19 3.37
CA ARG A 44 -19.01 -12.50 2.13
C ARG A 44 -18.32 -11.15 2.04
N PRO A 45 -17.74 -10.80 0.87
CA PRO A 45 -17.29 -9.44 0.62
C PRO A 45 -18.50 -8.51 0.74
N SER A 46 -18.50 -7.68 1.78
CA SER A 46 -19.45 -6.58 1.90
C SER A 46 -18.62 -5.31 2.01
N LEU A 47 -18.80 -4.41 1.05
CA LEU A 47 -18.18 -3.10 1.12
C LEU A 47 -19.01 -2.25 2.08
N PRO A 48 -18.37 -1.55 3.03
CA PRO A 48 -19.10 -0.63 3.89
C PRO A 48 -19.73 0.48 3.05
N MET A 49 -20.89 0.95 3.47
CA MET A 49 -21.59 2.08 2.84
C MET A 49 -21.91 3.13 3.90
N PHE A 50 -21.64 4.40 3.60
CA PHE A 50 -21.90 5.51 4.51
C PHE A 50 -23.02 6.40 3.95
N PRO A 51 -24.01 6.79 4.78
CA PRO A 51 -25.12 7.60 4.32
C PRO A 51 -24.63 8.98 3.89
N ALA A 52 -25.14 9.51 2.78
CA ALA A 52 -24.74 10.84 2.31
C ALA A 52 -25.35 11.99 3.14
N THR A 53 -26.44 11.75 3.86
CA THR A 53 -27.22 12.80 4.55
C THR A 53 -26.38 13.65 5.51
N PRO A 54 -25.50 13.08 6.37
CA PRO A 54 -24.62 13.87 7.23
C PRO A 54 -23.62 14.75 6.47
N LEU A 55 -23.36 14.46 5.19
CA LEU A 55 -22.41 15.16 4.33
C LEU A 55 -23.09 16.19 3.41
N ALA A 56 -24.37 16.52 3.62
CA ALA A 56 -25.13 17.37 2.71
C ALA A 56 -24.50 18.77 2.48
N LYS A 57 -23.69 19.24 3.43
CA LYS A 57 -22.98 20.52 3.40
C LYS A 57 -21.49 20.40 3.10
N ALA A 58 -20.99 19.19 2.82
CA ALA A 58 -19.56 18.95 2.64
C ALA A 58 -18.94 19.77 1.49
N CYS A 59 -19.77 20.17 0.53
CA CYS A 59 -19.35 20.97 -0.62
C CYS A 59 -19.79 22.45 -0.53
N ASP A 60 -20.34 22.90 0.61
CA ASP A 60 -20.76 24.30 0.77
C ASP A 60 -19.54 25.22 0.62
N GLY A 61 -19.57 26.11 -0.36
CA GLY A 61 -18.47 27.05 -0.64
C GLY A 61 -17.30 26.44 -1.43
N VAL A 62 -17.39 25.19 -1.86
CA VAL A 62 -16.41 24.58 -2.77
C VAL A 62 -16.75 25.02 -4.19
N ALA A 63 -15.77 25.63 -4.87
CA ALA A 63 -15.95 26.06 -6.25
C ALA A 63 -16.24 24.83 -7.14
N PRO A 64 -17.18 24.90 -8.10
CA PRO A 64 -17.36 23.84 -9.07
C PRO A 64 -16.02 23.60 -9.78
N LEU A 65 -15.58 22.35 -9.88
CA LEU A 65 -14.45 22.00 -10.72
C LEU A 65 -14.76 22.49 -12.15
N GLY A 66 -14.08 23.55 -12.59
CA GLY A 66 -14.33 24.12 -13.90
C GLY A 66 -13.95 23.11 -14.98
N ALA A 67 -14.61 23.16 -16.14
CA ALA A 67 -14.23 22.33 -17.29
C ALA A 67 -12.74 22.49 -17.68
N ALA A 68 -12.14 23.66 -17.39
CA ALA A 68 -10.71 23.94 -17.56
C ALA A 68 -9.79 23.23 -16.53
N ASP A 69 -10.29 22.92 -15.33
CA ASP A 69 -9.52 22.24 -14.27
C ASP A 69 -9.45 20.72 -14.44
N SER A 70 -10.31 20.14 -15.28
CA SER A 70 -10.24 18.72 -15.64
C SER A 70 -8.92 18.33 -16.32
N ALA A 71 -8.20 19.32 -16.89
CA ALA A 71 -6.88 19.16 -17.49
C ALA A 71 -5.70 19.41 -16.53
N ALA A 72 -5.93 19.96 -15.33
CA ALA A 72 -4.84 20.28 -14.40
C ALA A 72 -4.20 18.99 -13.85
N ALA A 73 -2.89 18.82 -13.95
CA ALA A 73 -2.26 17.64 -13.36
C ALA A 73 -2.34 17.68 -11.83
N ILE A 74 -2.37 16.50 -11.19
CA ILE A 74 -2.17 16.41 -9.73
C ILE A 74 -0.79 17.02 -9.39
N PRO A 75 -0.68 17.95 -8.41
CA PRO A 75 0.60 18.57 -8.05
C PRO A 75 1.69 17.55 -7.71
N ASN A 76 2.96 17.87 -7.98
CA ASN A 76 4.10 17.00 -7.62
C ASN A 76 4.61 17.28 -6.21
N LEU A 77 3.68 17.31 -5.25
CA LEU A 77 3.95 17.53 -3.84
C LEU A 77 3.79 16.18 -3.13
N VAL A 78 4.77 15.75 -2.36
CA VAL A 78 4.68 14.53 -1.55
C VAL A 78 4.34 14.89 -0.12
N HIS A 79 3.45 14.11 0.51
CA HIS A 79 3.01 14.31 1.88
C HIS A 79 3.25 13.04 2.70
N TYR A 80 4.08 13.16 3.74
CA TYR A 80 4.22 12.19 4.82
C TYR A 80 3.65 12.77 6.11
N ILE A 81 3.17 11.91 6.99
CA ILE A 81 2.69 12.30 8.32
C ILE A 81 3.61 11.67 9.36
N TRP A 82 4.14 12.49 10.25
CA TRP A 82 4.99 12.06 11.35
C TRP A 82 4.64 12.80 12.62
N LEU A 83 3.74 12.21 13.40
CA LEU A 83 3.35 12.71 14.72
C LEU A 83 4.25 12.11 15.79
N LEU A 84 4.66 12.93 16.75
CA LEU A 84 5.59 12.55 17.80
C LEU A 84 4.90 11.72 18.88
N ALA A 85 5.51 10.59 19.22
CA ALA A 85 5.12 9.83 20.41
C ALA A 85 5.60 10.51 21.70
N ASP A 86 6.81 11.08 21.65
CA ASP A 86 7.36 11.96 22.68
C ASP A 86 7.57 13.35 22.06
N PRO A 87 6.90 14.41 22.56
CA PRO A 87 7.04 15.77 22.04
C PRO A 87 8.48 16.31 22.05
N ALA A 88 9.40 15.70 22.81
CA ALA A 88 10.80 16.09 22.86
C ALA A 88 11.69 15.36 21.83
N VAL A 89 11.18 14.32 21.15
CA VAL A 89 11.98 13.41 20.33
C VAL A 89 11.42 13.29 18.92
N LEU A 90 12.08 13.93 17.95
CA LEU A 90 11.89 13.67 16.53
C LEU A 90 12.99 12.71 16.04
N SER A 91 12.62 11.47 15.76
CA SER A 91 13.52 10.43 15.27
C SER A 91 12.89 9.71 14.09
N LEU A 92 13.62 9.65 12.98
CA LEU A 92 13.29 8.88 11.79
C LEU A 92 14.32 7.77 11.63
N ASP A 93 13.87 6.59 11.21
CA ASP A 93 14.71 5.41 11.07
C ASP A 93 15.03 5.08 9.60
N PHE A 94 15.73 3.96 9.40
CA PHE A 94 16.11 3.49 8.07
C PHE A 94 14.89 3.17 7.18
N LYS A 95 13.80 2.64 7.73
CA LYS A 95 12.59 2.32 6.95
C LYS A 95 12.00 3.61 6.37
N VAL A 96 11.88 4.65 7.18
CA VAL A 96 11.42 5.97 6.71
C VAL A 96 12.38 6.52 5.67
N PHE A 97 13.69 6.37 5.85
CA PHE A 97 14.68 6.80 4.85
C PHE A 97 14.46 6.10 3.50
N VAL A 98 14.21 4.79 3.48
CA VAL A 98 13.94 4.04 2.25
C VAL A 98 12.75 4.64 1.49
N SER A 99 11.63 4.89 2.18
CA SER A 99 10.43 5.48 1.55
C SER A 99 10.71 6.89 1.01
N VAL A 100 11.21 7.79 1.86
CA VAL A 100 11.41 9.21 1.49
C VAL A 100 12.45 9.37 0.40
N TYR A 101 13.58 8.63 0.49
CA TYR A 101 14.62 8.70 -0.53
C TYR A 101 14.14 8.15 -1.87
N SER A 102 13.32 7.09 -1.86
CA SER A 102 12.72 6.56 -3.09
C SER A 102 11.74 7.55 -3.71
N ALA A 103 10.94 8.27 -2.90
CA ALA A 103 10.10 9.36 -3.39
C ALA A 103 10.92 10.51 -4.00
N HIS A 104 11.97 10.94 -3.30
CA HIS A 104 12.90 11.96 -3.77
C HIS A 104 13.52 11.59 -5.12
N LEU A 105 14.00 10.35 -5.25
CA LEU A 105 14.66 9.84 -6.45
C LEU A 105 13.68 9.70 -7.63
N LEU A 106 12.54 9.04 -7.41
CA LEU A 106 11.68 8.57 -8.51
C LEU A 106 10.59 9.56 -8.89
N PHE A 107 9.98 10.23 -7.90
CA PHE A 107 8.92 11.20 -8.21
C PHE A 107 9.49 12.58 -8.55
N ARG A 108 10.74 12.85 -8.12
CA ARG A 108 11.40 14.15 -8.24
C ARG A 108 10.45 15.30 -7.83
N PRO A 109 9.89 15.26 -6.62
CA PRO A 109 8.82 16.16 -6.23
C PRO A 109 9.34 17.57 -6.01
N ASP A 110 8.48 18.56 -6.25
CA ASP A 110 8.79 19.97 -6.00
C ASP A 110 9.06 20.18 -4.50
N LYS A 111 8.27 19.52 -3.65
CA LYS A 111 8.41 19.47 -2.20
C LYS A 111 8.00 18.10 -1.64
N ILE A 112 8.65 17.72 -0.55
CA ILE A 112 8.30 16.61 0.33
C ILE A 112 7.95 17.23 1.68
N TYR A 113 6.66 17.23 2.01
CA TYR A 113 6.16 17.75 3.26
C TYR A 113 6.08 16.65 4.31
N PHE A 114 6.62 16.94 5.49
CA PHE A 114 6.33 16.21 6.71
C PHE A 114 5.32 17.00 7.53
N HIS A 115 4.08 16.52 7.60
CA HIS A 115 3.08 17.03 8.53
C HIS A 115 3.42 16.49 9.92
N THR A 116 3.77 17.38 10.84
CA THR A 116 4.32 17.01 12.15
C THR A 116 3.90 17.98 13.25
N ASP A 117 3.75 17.46 14.47
CA ASP A 117 3.55 18.24 15.70
C ASP A 117 4.88 18.54 16.43
N ALA A 118 6.03 18.32 15.77
CA ALA A 118 7.33 18.76 16.27
C ALA A 118 7.44 20.29 16.32
N SER A 119 8.10 20.83 17.35
CA SER A 119 8.41 22.27 17.39
C SER A 119 9.43 22.65 16.29
N PRO A 120 9.41 23.90 15.81
CA PRO A 120 10.42 24.38 14.86
C PRO A 120 11.86 24.20 15.35
N GLU A 121 12.09 24.40 16.65
CA GLU A 121 13.40 24.23 17.30
C GLU A 121 13.81 22.76 17.32
N LEU A 122 12.89 21.84 17.64
CA LEU A 122 13.16 20.41 17.62
C LEU A 122 13.52 19.96 16.19
N TRP A 123 12.75 20.37 15.19
CA TRP A 123 13.06 20.10 13.78
C TRP A 123 14.45 20.60 13.39
N ALA A 124 14.76 21.86 13.68
CA ALA A 124 16.05 22.47 13.37
C ALA A 124 17.22 21.75 14.07
N ARG A 125 17.07 21.36 15.34
CA ARG A 125 18.07 20.57 16.06
C ARG A 125 18.24 19.18 15.47
N THR A 126 17.14 18.47 15.14
CA THR A 126 17.24 17.12 14.60
C THR A 126 18.00 17.08 13.28
N LYS A 127 17.96 18.14 12.47
CA LYS A 127 18.80 18.26 11.25
C LYS A 127 20.30 18.20 11.52
N THR A 128 20.76 18.58 12.71
CA THR A 128 22.19 18.64 13.06
C THR A 128 22.60 17.56 14.08
N SER A 129 21.73 17.22 15.01
CA SER A 129 22.02 16.32 16.14
C SER A 129 21.13 15.09 16.23
N GLY A 130 20.22 14.87 15.27
CA GLY A 130 19.37 13.67 15.22
C GLY A 130 20.17 12.41 14.86
N SER A 131 19.49 11.26 14.77
CA SER A 131 20.10 10.03 14.23
C SER A 131 20.63 10.23 12.80
N ASP A 132 21.55 9.39 12.34
CA ASP A 132 22.09 9.50 10.98
C ASP A 132 21.00 9.47 9.91
N TRP A 133 19.97 8.64 10.09
CA TRP A 133 18.81 8.56 9.20
C TRP A 133 17.96 9.83 9.27
N SER A 134 17.69 10.36 10.47
CA SER A 134 16.96 11.63 10.62
C SER A 134 17.70 12.77 9.91
N ARG A 135 19.01 12.90 10.14
CA ARG A 135 19.80 13.95 9.49
C ARG A 135 19.78 13.80 7.97
N ARG A 136 19.87 12.58 7.43
CA ARG A 136 19.83 12.36 5.98
C ARG A 136 18.48 12.75 5.39
N ILE A 137 17.38 12.31 6.00
CA ILE A 137 16.03 12.61 5.52
C ILE A 137 15.78 14.12 5.56
N LEU A 138 15.99 14.75 6.71
CA LEU A 138 15.63 16.16 6.92
C LEU A 138 16.55 17.16 6.21
N ASN A 139 17.69 16.71 5.69
CA ASN A 139 18.61 17.53 4.88
C ASN A 139 18.51 17.24 3.38
N LEU A 140 17.57 16.41 2.92
CA LEU A 140 17.25 16.34 1.49
C LEU A 140 16.73 17.72 1.02
N PRO A 141 17.09 18.17 -0.21
CA PRO A 141 16.91 19.56 -0.64
C PRO A 141 15.46 20.02 -0.76
N ASN A 142 14.51 19.09 -0.86
CA ASN A 142 13.08 19.36 -1.03
C ASN A 142 12.23 18.95 0.19
N VAL A 143 12.84 18.58 1.32
CA VAL A 143 12.12 18.19 2.54
C VAL A 143 11.82 19.40 3.43
N GLU A 144 10.53 19.60 3.75
CA GLU A 144 10.05 20.72 4.56
C GLU A 144 9.01 20.25 5.60
N PRO A 145 8.99 20.87 6.79
CA PRO A 145 7.94 20.61 7.77
C PRO A 145 6.66 21.40 7.43
N ILE A 146 5.51 20.79 7.67
CA ILE A 146 4.24 21.48 7.91
C ILE A 146 3.89 21.23 9.37
N TYR A 147 4.01 22.27 10.18
CA TYR A 147 3.68 22.20 11.61
C TYR A 147 2.15 22.17 11.78
N ILE A 148 1.67 21.18 12.53
CA ILE A 148 0.25 20.96 12.77
C ILE A 148 -0.02 20.70 14.24
N ASP A 149 -1.25 21.01 14.65
CA ASP A 149 -1.78 20.52 15.91
C ASP A 149 -2.19 19.05 15.76
N ASN A 150 -1.78 18.24 16.73
CA ASN A 150 -2.14 16.83 16.79
C ASN A 150 -3.67 16.70 17.03
N PRO A 151 -4.45 16.13 16.10
CA PRO A 151 -5.90 16.05 16.24
C PRO A 151 -6.29 15.15 17.43
N ARG A 152 -7.22 15.61 18.27
CA ARG A 152 -7.62 14.91 19.50
C ARG A 152 -9.11 14.59 19.59
N LEU A 153 -9.94 15.37 18.93
CA LEU A 153 -11.40 15.25 18.99
C LEU A 153 -12.01 15.56 17.63
N THR A 154 -13.06 14.84 17.28
CA THR A 154 -13.98 15.24 16.20
C THR A 154 -14.85 16.41 16.65
N THR A 155 -15.56 17.06 15.72
CA THR A 155 -16.54 18.11 16.06
C THR A 155 -17.68 17.59 16.94
N GLN A 156 -17.94 16.28 16.89
CA GLN A 156 -18.93 15.60 17.73
C GLN A 156 -18.37 15.16 19.10
N GLY A 157 -17.09 15.44 19.38
CA GLY A 157 -16.44 15.12 20.64
C GLY A 157 -15.95 13.67 20.78
N VAL A 158 -15.80 12.94 19.67
CA VAL A 158 -15.24 11.58 19.67
C VAL A 158 -13.71 11.68 19.76
N GLU A 159 -13.11 10.96 20.70
CA GLU A 159 -11.66 10.97 20.93
C GLU A 159 -10.88 10.28 19.80
N ILE A 160 -9.84 10.97 19.32
CA ILE A 160 -8.90 10.48 18.31
C ILE A 160 -7.60 10.15 19.03
N ASP A 161 -7.49 8.94 19.57
CA ASP A 161 -6.39 8.54 20.46
C ASP A 161 -5.25 7.79 19.74
N THR A 162 -5.58 6.98 18.73
CA THR A 162 -4.57 6.19 17.99
C THR A 162 -3.77 7.03 16.99
N PHE A 163 -2.46 6.74 16.84
CA PHE A 163 -1.62 7.38 15.82
C PHE A 163 -2.16 7.16 14.40
N GLY A 164 -2.67 5.96 14.11
CA GLY A 164 -3.28 5.66 12.83
C GLY A 164 -4.46 6.58 12.52
N ALA A 165 -5.42 6.70 13.45
CA ALA A 165 -6.56 7.60 13.24
C ALA A 165 -6.13 9.06 13.08
N LYS A 166 -5.18 9.54 13.90
CA LYS A 166 -4.64 10.90 13.77
C LYS A 166 -4.04 11.16 12.39
N SER A 167 -3.28 10.20 11.87
CA SER A 167 -2.74 10.25 10.51
C SER A 167 -3.83 10.28 9.44
N ASP A 168 -4.92 9.55 9.63
CA ASP A 168 -6.06 9.56 8.70
C ASP A 168 -6.76 10.92 8.62
N PHE A 169 -6.87 11.66 9.73
CA PHE A 169 -7.37 13.03 9.71
C PHE A 169 -6.41 13.99 9.00
N VAL A 170 -5.13 13.92 9.35
CA VAL A 170 -4.12 14.83 8.78
C VAL A 170 -3.97 14.59 7.27
N ARG A 171 -4.04 13.34 6.77
CA ARG A 171 -3.94 13.06 5.33
C ARG A 171 -5.13 13.63 4.58
N ALA A 172 -6.32 13.56 5.16
CA ALA A 172 -7.53 14.12 4.58
C ALA A 172 -7.39 15.64 4.36
N TYR A 173 -6.95 16.36 5.38
CA TYR A 173 -6.74 17.81 5.28
C TYR A 173 -5.60 18.18 4.33
N ALA A 174 -4.49 17.44 4.38
CA ALA A 174 -3.36 17.66 3.49
C ALA A 174 -3.76 17.58 2.01
N LEU A 175 -4.46 16.50 1.62
CA LEU A 175 -4.89 16.28 0.24
C LEU A 175 -6.02 17.21 -0.19
N ARG A 176 -6.96 17.54 0.70
CA ARG A 176 -8.00 18.53 0.42
C ARG A 176 -7.38 19.90 0.16
N ASP A 177 -6.48 20.36 1.03
CA ASP A 177 -6.02 21.75 1.00
C ASP A 177 -4.90 21.97 -0.04
N ARG A 178 -4.04 20.98 -0.26
CA ARG A 178 -2.83 21.11 -1.11
C ARG A 178 -2.82 20.17 -2.31
N GLY A 179 -3.64 19.13 -2.32
CA GLY A 179 -3.52 18.03 -3.27
C GLY A 179 -2.20 17.30 -3.10
N GLY A 180 -1.63 16.78 -4.19
CA GLY A 180 -0.35 16.10 -4.18
C GLY A 180 -0.47 14.58 -4.08
N ILE A 181 0.55 13.97 -3.49
CA ILE A 181 0.76 12.53 -3.37
C ILE A 181 0.97 12.23 -1.87
N TYR A 182 -0.02 11.62 -1.24
CA TYR A 182 0.11 11.09 0.09
C TYR A 182 0.79 9.71 0.07
N LEU A 183 1.72 9.49 1.00
CA LEU A 183 2.38 8.21 1.25
C LEU A 183 2.39 7.92 2.76
N ASP A 184 1.95 6.73 3.16
CA ASP A 184 2.34 6.17 4.46
C ASP A 184 3.87 5.99 4.48
N VAL A 185 4.48 6.04 5.67
CA VAL A 185 5.96 5.98 5.79
C VAL A 185 6.56 4.63 5.39
N ASP A 186 5.75 3.60 5.29
CA ASP A 186 6.05 2.25 4.79
C ASP A 186 5.58 2.04 3.33
N ALA A 187 5.08 3.08 2.66
CA ALA A 187 4.81 3.09 1.23
C ALA A 187 6.05 3.55 0.45
N VAL A 188 6.71 2.63 -0.26
CA VAL A 188 7.98 2.87 -0.94
C VAL A 188 7.77 3.02 -2.45
N PRO A 189 8.05 4.19 -3.04
CA PRO A 189 8.03 4.35 -4.49
C PRO A 189 8.98 3.39 -5.21
N LEU A 190 8.47 2.73 -6.23
CA LEU A 190 9.23 1.87 -7.14
C LEU A 190 9.22 2.40 -8.58
N ARG A 191 8.39 3.40 -8.94
CA ARG A 191 8.38 4.04 -10.27
C ARG A 191 7.80 5.44 -10.19
N ASP A 192 8.22 6.33 -11.08
CA ASP A 192 7.58 7.64 -11.26
C ASP A 192 6.06 7.51 -11.48
N VAL A 193 5.27 8.22 -10.67
CA VAL A 193 3.81 8.30 -10.76
C VAL A 193 3.33 9.44 -11.67
N ALA A 194 4.22 10.16 -12.35
CA ALA A 194 3.85 11.24 -13.24
C ALA A 194 2.82 10.86 -14.33
N PRO A 195 2.82 9.64 -14.92
CA PRO A 195 1.73 9.20 -15.80
C PRO A 195 0.35 9.20 -15.10
N LEU A 196 0.30 8.83 -13.83
CA LEU A 196 -0.95 8.81 -13.05
C LEU A 196 -1.38 10.23 -12.69
N ARG A 197 -0.45 11.11 -12.31
CA ARG A 197 -0.75 12.53 -12.04
C ARG A 197 -1.30 13.27 -13.26
N ARG A 198 -0.87 12.88 -14.46
CA ARG A 198 -1.29 13.47 -15.75
C ARG A 198 -2.43 12.70 -16.42
N SER A 199 -3.06 11.75 -15.73
CA SER A 199 -4.12 10.91 -16.30
C SER A 199 -5.44 11.66 -16.57
N GLY A 200 -5.60 12.87 -16.02
CA GLY A 200 -6.81 13.67 -16.10
C GLY A 200 -7.79 13.45 -14.94
N PHE A 201 -7.55 12.44 -14.10
CA PHE A 201 -8.37 12.22 -12.90
C PHE A 201 -7.99 13.17 -11.76
N ALA A 202 -8.99 13.62 -11.00
CA ALA A 202 -8.80 14.45 -9.83
C ALA A 202 -8.19 13.65 -8.66
N ASN A 203 -8.50 12.36 -8.58
CA ASN A 203 -8.00 11.44 -7.56
C ASN A 203 -7.52 10.14 -8.19
N VAL A 204 -6.40 9.61 -7.70
CA VAL A 204 -5.93 8.27 -8.01
C VAL A 204 -5.67 7.52 -6.70
N VAL A 205 -6.38 6.42 -6.50
CA VAL A 205 -6.23 5.49 -5.37
C VAL A 205 -5.95 4.09 -5.89
N GLY A 206 -5.41 3.21 -5.06
CA GLY A 206 -5.17 1.80 -5.43
C GLY A 206 -6.21 0.89 -4.80
N GLY A 207 -6.51 -0.24 -5.44
CA GLY A 207 -7.12 -1.36 -4.70
C GLY A 207 -6.15 -1.90 -3.64
N ALA A 208 -6.68 -2.52 -2.59
CA ALA A 208 -5.90 -3.28 -1.62
C ALA A 208 -5.86 -4.75 -2.06
N THR A 209 -4.67 -5.37 -2.01
CA THR A 209 -4.58 -6.83 -2.10
C THR A 209 -5.13 -7.42 -0.80
N ALA A 210 -5.90 -8.49 -0.91
CA ALA A 210 -6.49 -9.21 0.20
C ALA A 210 -6.38 -10.71 -0.06
N LEU A 211 -6.09 -11.50 0.98
CA LEU A 211 -6.15 -12.96 0.91
C LEU A 211 -7.47 -13.46 1.52
N ALA A 212 -7.98 -12.78 2.54
CA ALA A 212 -9.29 -13.06 3.12
C ALA A 212 -10.41 -12.44 2.27
N PRO A 213 -11.47 -13.21 1.91
CA PRO A 213 -12.61 -12.70 1.14
C PRO A 213 -13.25 -11.44 1.72
N ARG A 214 -13.35 -11.34 3.05
CA ARG A 214 -13.93 -10.17 3.73
C ARG A 214 -13.19 -8.84 3.53
N HIS A 215 -11.92 -8.86 3.11
CA HIS A 215 -11.14 -7.65 2.81
C HIS A 215 -11.06 -7.37 1.30
N THR A 216 -11.70 -8.21 0.47
CA THR A 216 -11.66 -8.06 -0.98
C THR A 216 -12.44 -6.82 -1.41
N GLY A 217 -11.85 -6.03 -2.30
CA GLY A 217 -12.46 -4.84 -2.87
C GLY A 217 -12.23 -3.56 -2.05
N TYR A 218 -11.49 -3.62 -0.94
CA TYR A 218 -11.07 -2.40 -0.26
C TYR A 218 -10.07 -1.60 -1.11
N VAL A 219 -10.04 -0.29 -0.89
CA VAL A 219 -8.98 0.56 -1.44
C VAL A 219 -7.81 0.64 -0.47
N ASN A 220 -6.62 0.81 -1.02
CA ASN A 220 -5.42 1.17 -0.29
C ASN A 220 -5.52 2.64 0.15
N THR A 221 -5.34 2.89 1.45
CA THR A 221 -5.34 4.24 2.02
C THR A 221 -3.94 4.86 2.13
N GLY A 222 -2.89 4.03 2.09
CA GLY A 222 -1.51 4.46 2.26
C GLY A 222 -0.86 5.12 1.06
N VAL A 223 -1.55 5.14 -0.09
CA VAL A 223 -1.12 5.83 -1.30
C VAL A 223 -2.33 6.49 -1.94
N TRP A 224 -2.33 7.82 -2.00
CA TRP A 224 -3.42 8.58 -2.60
C TRP A 224 -2.90 9.84 -3.27
N LEU A 225 -3.18 9.98 -4.56
CA LEU A 225 -2.90 11.18 -5.34
C LEU A 225 -4.19 12.00 -5.47
N SER A 226 -4.15 13.30 -5.20
CA SER A 226 -5.32 14.18 -5.31
C SER A 226 -4.96 15.55 -5.88
N ARG A 227 -5.89 16.16 -6.64
CA ARG A 227 -5.92 17.60 -6.86
C ARG A 227 -6.34 18.31 -5.56
N PRO A 228 -5.84 19.52 -5.28
CA PRO A 228 -6.40 20.35 -4.20
C PRO A 228 -7.88 20.60 -4.48
N GLY A 229 -8.72 20.56 -3.45
CA GLY A 229 -10.15 20.80 -3.53
C GLY A 229 -10.94 19.77 -4.35
N SER A 230 -10.39 18.58 -4.62
CA SER A 230 -11.11 17.51 -5.32
C SER A 230 -12.36 17.08 -4.53
N ASN A 231 -13.38 16.55 -5.22
CA ASN A 231 -14.62 16.16 -4.54
C ASN A 231 -14.35 15.02 -3.55
N LEU A 232 -13.58 13.99 -3.94
CA LEU A 232 -13.24 12.89 -3.04
C LEU A 232 -12.49 13.38 -1.80
N ALA A 233 -11.43 14.19 -1.96
CA ALA A 233 -10.64 14.66 -0.82
C ALA A 233 -11.47 15.53 0.14
N THR A 234 -12.31 16.40 -0.42
CA THR A 234 -13.21 17.27 0.35
C THR A 234 -14.24 16.45 1.12
N ILE A 235 -14.99 15.58 0.43
CA ILE A 235 -16.05 14.77 1.03
C ILE A 235 -15.45 13.79 2.04
N PHE A 236 -14.27 13.23 1.77
CA PHE A 236 -13.56 12.34 2.70
C PHE A 236 -13.16 13.06 3.99
N ALA A 237 -12.65 14.29 3.92
CA ALA A 237 -12.30 15.06 5.12
C ALA A 237 -13.50 15.32 6.03
N GLU A 238 -14.64 15.71 5.44
CA GLU A 238 -15.90 15.89 6.19
C GLU A 238 -16.46 14.57 6.72
N ALA A 239 -16.34 13.49 5.94
CA ALA A 239 -16.77 12.16 6.33
C ALA A 239 -15.95 11.57 7.48
N MET A 240 -14.64 11.84 7.52
CA MET A 240 -13.80 11.46 8.65
C MET A 240 -14.30 12.09 9.94
N ASP A 241 -14.63 13.38 9.94
CA ASP A 241 -15.18 14.04 11.13
C ASP A 241 -16.59 13.52 11.49
N ALA A 242 -17.45 13.32 10.49
CA ALA A 242 -18.84 12.94 10.69
C ALA A 242 -19.05 11.48 11.11
N PHE A 243 -18.21 10.56 10.66
CA PHE A 243 -18.40 9.11 10.85
C PHE A 243 -17.37 8.44 11.74
N TYR A 244 -16.27 9.11 12.08
CA TYR A 244 -15.29 8.52 12.97
C TYR A 244 -15.92 8.19 14.33
N ASN A 245 -15.75 6.94 14.74
CA ASN A 245 -16.43 6.35 15.88
C ASN A 245 -15.45 5.84 16.96
N GLY A 246 -14.19 6.28 16.92
CA GLY A 246 -13.13 5.82 17.82
C GLY A 246 -12.46 4.50 17.40
N VAL A 247 -12.90 3.87 16.31
CA VAL A 247 -12.31 2.60 15.84
C VAL A 247 -11.29 2.86 14.73
N TRP A 248 -10.08 2.31 14.91
CA TRP A 248 -9.04 2.31 13.88
C TRP A 248 -9.51 1.59 12.61
N ALA A 249 -9.07 2.08 11.45
CA ALA A 249 -9.42 1.60 10.10
C ALA A 249 -10.85 1.90 9.59
N ILE A 250 -11.68 2.68 10.30
CA ILE A 250 -12.95 3.18 9.73
C ILE A 250 -12.70 4.03 8.47
N SER A 251 -11.56 4.73 8.41
CA SER A 251 -11.07 5.50 7.27
C SER A 251 -10.96 4.68 5.99
N VAL A 252 -10.53 3.41 6.08
CA VAL A 252 -10.46 2.49 4.94
C VAL A 252 -11.85 2.26 4.37
N GLY A 253 -12.83 2.06 5.24
CA GLY A 253 -14.23 1.89 4.83
C GLY A 253 -14.79 3.15 4.18
N ILE A 254 -14.57 4.31 4.79
CA ILE A 254 -15.06 5.60 4.28
C ILE A 254 -14.44 5.88 2.89
N LEU A 255 -13.11 5.75 2.75
CA LEU A 255 -12.45 5.99 1.47
C LEU A 255 -12.91 4.99 0.41
N THR A 256 -13.11 3.72 0.78
CA THR A 256 -13.62 2.69 -0.13
C THR A 256 -15.00 3.07 -0.67
N ASP A 257 -15.97 3.35 0.20
CA ASP A 257 -17.33 3.73 -0.22
C ASP A 257 -17.32 4.94 -1.15
N LEU A 258 -16.63 6.01 -0.74
CA LEU A 258 -16.57 7.25 -1.51
C LEU A 258 -15.85 7.07 -2.84
N ALA A 259 -14.73 6.33 -2.88
CA ALA A 259 -14.00 6.09 -4.12
C ALA A 259 -14.86 5.35 -5.15
N TYR A 260 -15.59 4.30 -4.74
CA TYR A 260 -16.47 3.56 -5.66
C TYR A 260 -17.65 4.39 -6.15
N ARG A 261 -18.28 5.17 -5.27
CA ARG A 261 -19.43 6.00 -5.63
C ARG A 261 -19.02 7.18 -6.52
N LEU A 262 -17.87 7.80 -6.25
CA LEU A 262 -17.35 8.91 -7.03
C LEU A 262 -16.60 8.46 -8.28
N HIS A 263 -16.24 7.18 -8.43
CA HIS A 263 -15.72 6.64 -9.69
C HIS A 263 -16.72 6.80 -10.85
N ALA A 264 -18.02 6.84 -10.57
CA ALA A 264 -19.06 7.12 -11.56
C ALA A 264 -19.05 8.58 -12.04
N VAL A 265 -18.42 9.50 -11.31
CA VAL A 265 -18.28 10.90 -11.71
C VAL A 265 -17.10 11.02 -12.68
N PRO A 266 -17.32 11.50 -13.92
CA PRO A 266 -16.27 11.55 -14.93
C PRO A 266 -15.03 12.31 -14.47
N GLY A 267 -13.86 11.66 -14.54
CA GLY A 267 -12.59 12.27 -14.17
C GLY A 267 -12.40 12.52 -12.68
N GLU A 268 -13.28 12.04 -11.79
CA GLU A 268 -13.13 12.26 -10.35
C GLU A 268 -12.16 11.26 -9.72
N VAL A 269 -12.43 9.95 -9.85
CA VAL A 269 -11.63 8.89 -9.22
C VAL A 269 -11.18 7.84 -10.23
N LEU A 270 -9.86 7.61 -10.29
CA LEU A 270 -9.25 6.44 -10.89
C LEU A 270 -8.86 5.45 -9.80
N ILE A 271 -9.45 4.25 -9.83
CA ILE A 271 -9.09 3.14 -8.94
C ILE A 271 -8.13 2.22 -9.69
N MET A 272 -6.88 2.18 -9.25
CA MET A 272 -5.83 1.35 -9.84
C MET A 272 -5.97 -0.11 -9.40
N ASN A 273 -5.47 -1.02 -10.23
CA ASN A 273 -5.31 -2.43 -9.85
C ASN A 273 -4.50 -2.53 -8.53
N PRO A 274 -4.83 -3.47 -7.61
CA PRO A 274 -4.11 -3.59 -6.34
C PRO A 274 -2.59 -3.67 -6.45
N ARG A 275 -2.08 -4.33 -7.50
CA ARG A 275 -0.62 -4.45 -7.73
C ARG A 275 0.09 -3.12 -7.98
N ALA A 276 -0.64 -2.05 -8.30
CA ALA A 276 -0.06 -0.74 -8.54
C ALA A 276 0.49 -0.10 -7.27
N PHE A 277 -0.25 -0.17 -6.14
CA PHE A 277 0.09 0.50 -4.88
C PHE A 277 0.23 -0.45 -3.67
N ALA A 278 -0.37 -1.64 -3.70
CA ALA A 278 -0.31 -2.65 -2.64
C ALA A 278 -0.24 -4.07 -3.23
N PRO A 279 0.89 -4.47 -3.84
CA PRO A 279 1.05 -5.81 -4.44
C PRO A 279 1.10 -6.97 -3.42
N ALA A 280 1.10 -6.67 -2.13
CA ALA A 280 0.96 -7.59 -1.01
C ALA A 280 -0.14 -7.06 -0.07
N SER A 281 -0.86 -7.97 0.60
CA SER A 281 -1.81 -7.62 1.66
C SER A 281 -1.12 -7.41 3.01
N PHE A 282 -1.86 -6.85 3.97
CA PHE A 282 -1.46 -6.76 5.37
C PHE A 282 -1.57 -8.11 6.12
N GLU A 283 -1.93 -9.19 5.43
CA GLU A 283 -2.11 -10.49 6.06
C GLU A 283 -0.77 -11.22 6.19
N LEU A 284 -0.57 -11.93 7.31
CA LEU A 284 0.73 -12.52 7.67
C LEU A 284 1.36 -13.38 6.57
N ALA A 285 0.56 -14.10 5.78
CA ALA A 285 1.08 -14.91 4.67
C ALA A 285 1.77 -14.07 3.59
N ASP A 286 1.21 -12.91 3.26
CA ASP A 286 1.81 -11.97 2.32
C ASP A 286 2.96 -11.18 2.94
N MET A 287 2.89 -10.83 4.23
CA MET A 287 4.04 -10.27 4.95
C MET A 287 5.23 -11.23 4.93
N LYS A 288 5.00 -12.53 5.14
CA LYS A 288 6.06 -13.55 5.01
C LYS A 288 6.62 -13.58 3.60
N ARG A 289 5.75 -13.61 2.59
CA ARG A 289 6.17 -13.58 1.19
C ARG A 289 7.00 -12.33 0.87
N LEU A 290 6.68 -11.18 1.45
CA LEU A 290 7.36 -9.92 1.19
C LEU A 290 8.71 -9.83 1.94
N PHE A 291 8.74 -10.13 3.23
CA PHE A 291 9.86 -9.80 4.11
C PHE A 291 10.79 -10.96 4.44
N GLN A 292 10.34 -12.21 4.39
CA GLN A 292 11.12 -13.36 4.85
C GLN A 292 12.39 -13.52 3.99
N PRO A 293 13.59 -13.57 4.60
CA PRO A 293 14.81 -13.89 3.88
C PRO A 293 14.84 -15.36 3.40
N HIS A 294 15.34 -15.57 2.20
CA HIS A 294 15.57 -16.87 1.60
C HIS A 294 17.08 -17.19 1.65
N GLY A 295 17.45 -18.10 2.57
CA GLY A 295 18.86 -18.43 2.87
C GLY A 295 19.57 -19.25 1.81
N ASP A 296 18.83 -20.00 1.01
CA ASP A 296 19.36 -20.92 -0.01
C ASP A 296 19.72 -20.21 -1.32
N THR A 297 19.37 -18.92 -1.44
CA THR A 297 19.66 -18.13 -2.64
C THR A 297 21.06 -17.55 -2.53
N ALA A 298 21.93 -17.87 -3.50
CA ALA A 298 23.24 -17.25 -3.60
C ALA A 298 23.07 -15.71 -3.59
N PRO A 299 23.89 -14.97 -2.83
CA PRO A 299 23.82 -13.51 -2.86
C PRO A 299 24.06 -13.04 -4.29
N LEU A 300 23.09 -12.30 -4.85
CA LEU A 300 23.21 -11.71 -6.18
C LEU A 300 24.53 -10.93 -6.23
N ARG A 301 25.44 -11.26 -7.15
CA ARG A 301 26.75 -10.60 -7.21
C ARG A 301 26.60 -9.11 -7.49
N ASN A 302 27.49 -8.31 -6.91
CA ASN A 302 27.55 -6.88 -7.22
C ASN A 302 27.92 -6.72 -8.70
N GLY A 303 26.96 -6.26 -9.52
CA GLY A 303 27.16 -5.94 -10.93
C GLY A 303 26.54 -6.90 -11.95
N GLU A 304 26.15 -8.12 -11.58
CA GLU A 304 25.73 -9.12 -12.60
C GLU A 304 24.21 -9.19 -12.87
N ASP A 305 23.33 -8.73 -11.96
CA ASP A 305 21.85 -8.79 -12.19
C ASP A 305 21.09 -7.50 -11.80
N ALA A 306 21.78 -6.51 -11.23
CA ALA A 306 21.14 -5.31 -10.65
C ALA A 306 21.03 -4.14 -11.64
N GLU A 307 21.64 -4.23 -12.82
CA GLU A 307 21.46 -3.26 -13.91
C GLU A 307 20.32 -3.65 -14.86
N ASP A 308 19.82 -4.88 -14.81
CA ASP A 308 18.81 -5.37 -15.79
C ASP A 308 17.37 -5.43 -15.27
N ARG A 309 17.14 -5.19 -13.97
CA ARG A 309 15.79 -4.93 -13.44
C ARG A 309 15.47 -3.43 -13.39
N LEU A 310 16.02 -2.68 -14.35
CA LEU A 310 15.75 -1.25 -14.51
C LEU A 310 14.25 -1.00 -14.44
N LEU A 311 13.92 0.03 -13.69
CA LEU A 311 12.60 0.63 -13.69
C LEU A 311 12.22 0.91 -15.16
N PRO A 312 10.96 0.70 -15.57
CA PRO A 312 10.47 0.86 -16.95
C PRO A 312 10.69 2.20 -17.66
N GLU A 313 11.53 3.10 -17.15
CA GLU A 313 11.86 4.35 -17.83
C GLU A 313 12.53 4.12 -19.20
N GLU A 314 13.10 2.92 -19.44
CA GLU A 314 13.65 2.51 -20.74
C GLU A 314 12.80 1.47 -21.49
N LEU A 315 11.55 1.22 -21.06
CA LEU A 315 10.63 0.43 -21.87
C LEU A 315 10.26 1.27 -23.09
N GLY A 316 10.84 0.92 -24.25
CA GLY A 316 10.56 1.63 -25.49
C GLY A 316 9.05 1.74 -25.76
N THR A 317 8.64 2.81 -26.43
CA THR A 317 7.23 3.17 -26.56
C THR A 317 6.51 2.42 -27.67
N THR A 318 7.17 1.45 -28.33
CA THR A 318 6.59 0.71 -29.46
C THR A 318 6.00 -0.63 -29.03
N CYS A 319 5.11 -1.17 -29.86
CA CYS A 319 4.59 -2.53 -29.68
C CYS A 319 5.72 -3.58 -29.64
N ALA A 320 6.78 -3.37 -30.43
CA ALA A 320 7.93 -4.28 -30.48
C ALA A 320 8.69 -4.28 -29.14
N ASP A 321 8.87 -3.11 -28.53
CA ASP A 321 9.54 -2.97 -27.23
C ASP A 321 8.74 -3.64 -26.11
N ALA A 322 7.42 -3.40 -26.09
CA ALA A 322 6.52 -4.03 -25.14
C ALA A 322 6.55 -5.57 -25.27
N LEU A 323 6.57 -6.10 -26.50
CA LEU A 323 6.64 -7.53 -26.76
C LEU A 323 8.01 -8.12 -26.41
N ALA A 324 9.10 -7.38 -26.68
CA ALA A 324 10.45 -7.78 -26.31
C ALA A 324 10.58 -7.88 -24.77
N TRP A 325 10.04 -6.90 -24.05
CA TRP A 325 9.99 -6.92 -22.59
C TRP A 325 9.20 -8.12 -22.04
N LEU A 326 8.02 -8.42 -22.60
CA LEU A 326 7.24 -9.60 -22.20
C LEU A 326 8.00 -10.91 -22.44
N ARG A 327 8.73 -11.02 -23.56
CA ARG A 327 9.56 -12.19 -23.86
C ARG A 327 10.70 -12.33 -22.87
N GLN A 328 11.42 -11.26 -22.58
CA GLN A 328 12.49 -11.26 -21.58
C GLN A 328 11.99 -11.73 -20.21
N ARG A 329 10.80 -11.26 -19.80
CA ARG A 329 10.15 -11.68 -18.55
C ARG A 329 9.77 -13.15 -18.52
N ASN A 330 9.30 -13.72 -19.62
CA ASN A 330 8.95 -15.14 -19.69
C ASN A 330 10.19 -16.07 -19.62
N HIS A 331 11.35 -15.58 -20.05
CA HIS A 331 12.59 -16.37 -20.10
C HIS A 331 13.49 -16.17 -18.87
N ALA A 332 13.24 -15.16 -18.04
CA ALA A 332 13.98 -14.97 -16.81
C ALA A 332 13.73 -16.15 -15.86
N ALA A 333 14.80 -16.85 -15.48
CA ALA A 333 14.73 -17.79 -14.37
C ALA A 333 14.44 -16.99 -13.10
N VAL A 334 13.20 -17.09 -12.61
CA VAL A 334 12.78 -16.44 -11.37
C VAL A 334 12.71 -17.49 -10.27
N ASP A 335 13.25 -17.17 -9.11
CA ASP A 335 13.05 -17.99 -7.93
C ASP A 335 11.54 -18.14 -7.66
N SER A 336 11.09 -19.30 -7.20
CA SER A 336 9.66 -19.58 -6.98
C SER A 336 9.01 -18.66 -5.94
N TRP A 337 9.81 -17.98 -5.13
CA TRP A 337 9.39 -17.02 -4.12
C TRP A 337 9.41 -15.56 -4.60
N ASP A 338 10.03 -15.27 -5.76
CA ASP A 338 10.22 -13.89 -6.24
C ASP A 338 8.87 -13.26 -6.63
N MET A 339 8.68 -12.00 -6.23
CA MET A 339 7.50 -11.21 -6.53
C MET A 339 7.73 -10.32 -7.74
N ASP A 340 6.74 -10.30 -8.64
CA ASP A 340 6.76 -9.38 -9.76
C ASP A 340 6.21 -7.99 -9.39
N PHE A 341 7.10 -7.00 -9.35
CA PHE A 341 6.78 -5.58 -9.13
C PHE A 341 6.67 -4.76 -10.43
N SER A 342 6.57 -5.40 -11.61
CA SER A 342 6.47 -4.71 -12.91
C SER A 342 5.29 -3.76 -13.07
N ALA A 343 4.18 -4.04 -12.39
CA ALA A 343 3.00 -3.19 -12.41
C ALA A 343 2.99 -2.18 -11.26
N THR A 344 3.98 -2.25 -10.35
CA THR A 344 3.99 -1.52 -9.09
C THR A 344 4.64 -0.15 -9.26
N TYR A 345 3.88 0.89 -8.93
CA TYR A 345 4.38 2.26 -8.80
C TYR A 345 4.86 2.51 -7.37
N VAL A 346 4.13 2.01 -6.39
CA VAL A 346 4.43 2.13 -4.96
C VAL A 346 4.20 0.79 -4.30
N LEU A 347 5.14 0.38 -3.45
CA LEU A 347 5.02 -0.79 -2.59
C LEU A 347 4.57 -0.33 -1.20
N HIS A 348 3.28 -0.37 -0.90
CA HIS A 348 2.80 -0.27 0.49
C HIS A 348 3.18 -1.55 1.23
N ALA A 349 4.21 -1.48 2.07
CA ALA A 349 4.84 -2.63 2.72
C ALA A 349 4.39 -2.75 4.19
N PHE A 350 3.14 -3.18 4.40
CA PHE A 350 2.54 -3.36 5.71
C PHE A 350 3.44 -4.16 6.66
N ASP A 351 3.94 -3.53 7.72
CA ASP A 351 4.92 -4.13 8.62
C ASP A 351 4.49 -4.21 10.09
N ASP A 352 3.22 -3.92 10.39
CA ASP A 352 2.63 -3.98 11.75
C ASP A 352 2.91 -5.31 12.48
N ASP A 353 2.94 -6.40 11.72
CA ASP A 353 3.17 -7.76 12.20
C ASP A 353 4.50 -8.36 11.71
N ALA A 354 5.47 -7.54 11.31
CA ALA A 354 6.78 -7.97 10.82
C ALA A 354 7.50 -8.92 11.79
N ALA A 355 7.38 -8.70 13.09
CA ALA A 355 7.94 -9.58 14.13
C ALA A 355 7.37 -11.03 14.08
N LYS A 356 6.19 -11.23 13.48
CA LYS A 356 5.53 -12.55 13.35
C LYS A 356 5.93 -13.30 12.08
N VAL A 357 6.67 -12.67 11.16
CA VAL A 357 7.15 -13.32 9.92
C VAL A 357 8.03 -14.53 10.22
N GLY A 358 8.89 -14.44 11.24
CA GLY A 358 9.75 -15.53 11.68
C GLY A 358 10.83 -15.90 10.65
N GLY A 359 11.24 -17.17 10.62
CA GLY A 359 12.21 -17.67 9.63
C GLY A 359 13.64 -17.14 9.81
N GLY A 360 14.03 -16.77 11.03
CA GLY A 360 15.36 -16.24 11.35
C GLY A 360 15.54 -14.74 11.07
N TRP A 361 14.48 -14.04 10.64
CA TRP A 361 14.46 -12.58 10.57
C TRP A 361 13.97 -11.97 11.88
N ASP A 362 14.57 -10.86 12.28
CA ASP A 362 14.29 -10.15 13.54
C ASP A 362 13.14 -9.13 13.44
N GLY A 363 12.45 -9.10 12.30
CA GLY A 363 11.37 -8.16 12.02
C GLY A 363 11.85 -6.76 11.66
N LYS A 364 13.16 -6.52 11.48
CA LYS A 364 13.70 -5.19 11.23
C LYS A 364 14.17 -5.01 9.79
N ILE A 365 13.75 -3.90 9.20
CA ILE A 365 14.26 -3.41 7.92
C ILE A 365 15.51 -2.59 8.22
N THR A 366 16.68 -3.11 7.88
CA THR A 366 17.99 -2.48 8.11
C THR A 366 18.79 -2.38 6.82
N LEU A 367 19.83 -1.55 6.80
CA LEU A 367 20.72 -1.44 5.64
C LEU A 367 21.34 -2.81 5.27
N PRO A 368 21.92 -3.60 6.21
CA PRO A 368 22.39 -4.94 5.91
C PRO A 368 21.32 -5.88 5.35
N TYR A 369 20.09 -5.80 5.86
CA TYR A 369 18.96 -6.58 5.35
C TYR A 369 18.65 -6.27 3.86
N VAL A 370 18.62 -4.99 3.50
CA VAL A 370 18.38 -4.58 2.10
C VAL A 370 19.56 -4.96 1.21
N LEU A 371 20.81 -4.75 1.65
CA LEU A 371 22.01 -5.08 0.88
C LEU A 371 22.13 -6.58 0.60
N ALA A 372 21.66 -7.43 1.52
CA ALA A 372 21.64 -8.87 1.35
C ALA A 372 20.73 -9.34 0.19
N ARG A 373 19.68 -8.58 -0.17
CA ARG A 373 18.76 -8.88 -1.29
C ARG A 373 18.14 -10.30 -1.22
N ARG A 374 17.92 -10.80 0.00
CA ARG A 374 17.39 -12.15 0.26
C ARG A 374 15.87 -12.21 0.44
N SER A 375 15.17 -11.08 0.38
CA SER A 375 13.71 -11.02 0.44
C SER A 375 13.16 -10.21 -0.73
N ASN A 376 11.86 -10.34 -0.98
CA ASN A 376 11.18 -9.55 -2.01
C ASN A 376 11.24 -8.04 -1.72
N TYR A 377 11.04 -7.65 -0.45
CA TYR A 377 11.20 -6.26 -0.03
C TYR A 377 12.62 -5.76 -0.31
N ALA A 378 13.64 -6.49 0.15
CA ALA A 378 15.03 -6.11 -0.02
C ALA A 378 15.40 -5.95 -1.50
N ARG A 379 14.95 -6.88 -2.36
CA ARG A 379 15.13 -6.78 -3.82
C ARG A 379 14.42 -5.57 -4.43
N ALA A 380 13.18 -5.32 -4.03
CA ALA A 380 12.36 -4.23 -4.56
C ALA A 380 12.96 -2.85 -4.27
N VAL A 381 13.46 -2.61 -3.04
CA VAL A 381 13.95 -1.30 -2.61
C VAL A 381 15.45 -1.09 -2.84
N TYR A 382 16.19 -2.16 -3.13
CA TYR A 382 17.64 -2.10 -3.36
C TYR A 382 18.08 -1.07 -4.42
N PRO A 383 17.37 -0.86 -5.57
CA PRO A 383 17.79 0.13 -6.55
C PRO A 383 17.93 1.55 -5.97
N ALA A 384 16.99 1.99 -5.13
CA ALA A 384 17.05 3.29 -4.47
C ALA A 384 18.20 3.37 -3.46
N ILE A 385 18.45 2.30 -2.69
CA ILE A 385 19.57 2.24 -1.74
C ILE A 385 20.93 2.22 -2.45
N ARG A 386 21.06 1.47 -3.55
CA ARG A 386 22.25 1.47 -4.40
C ARG A 386 22.51 2.87 -4.95
N HIS A 387 21.47 3.59 -5.38
CA HIS A 387 21.60 4.98 -5.81
C HIS A 387 22.07 5.89 -4.67
N ALA A 388 21.49 5.76 -3.47
CA ALA A 388 21.91 6.53 -2.29
C ALA A 388 23.39 6.35 -1.95
N ILE A 389 23.91 5.12 -2.06
CA ILE A 389 25.33 4.81 -1.86
C ILE A 389 26.19 5.47 -2.95
N LYS A 390 25.83 5.28 -4.23
CA LYS A 390 26.57 5.87 -5.36
C LYS A 390 26.60 7.41 -5.30
N ALA A 391 25.52 8.02 -4.82
CA ALA A 391 25.40 9.46 -4.67
C ALA A 391 26.08 10.01 -3.40
N GLY A 392 26.67 9.16 -2.56
CA GLY A 392 27.30 9.55 -1.30
C GLY A 392 26.33 9.96 -0.19
N VAL A 393 25.03 9.72 -0.37
CA VAL A 393 24.01 9.91 0.67
C VAL A 393 24.13 8.83 1.74
N ILE A 394 24.53 7.63 1.33
CA ILE A 394 25.00 6.57 2.22
C ILE A 394 26.51 6.38 2.03
N PRO A 395 27.34 6.66 3.06
CA PRO A 395 28.78 6.39 3.01
C PRO A 395 29.05 4.93 2.70
N VAL A 396 30.04 4.66 1.87
CA VAL A 396 30.40 3.30 1.45
C VAL A 396 30.89 2.47 2.64
N GLU A 397 31.46 3.12 3.64
CA GLU A 397 31.95 2.51 4.88
C GLU A 397 30.83 1.89 5.73
N GLU A 398 29.58 2.33 5.54
CA GLU A 398 28.41 1.76 6.22
C GLU A 398 27.84 0.53 5.50
N THR A 399 28.43 0.13 4.36
CA THR A 399 27.90 -0.94 3.50
C THR A 399 28.64 -2.27 3.63
N THR A 400 29.71 -2.32 4.44
CA THR A 400 30.60 -3.49 4.63
C THR A 400 30.24 -4.34 5.82
#